data_AF-A0A964IL81-F1
#
_entry.id   AF-A0A964IL81-F1
#
_cell.length_a   1.000
_cell.length_b   1.000
_cell.length_c   1.000
_cell.angle_alpha   90.00
_cell.angle_beta   90.00
_cell.angle_gamma   90.00
#
_symmetry.space_group_name_H-M   'P 1'
#
loop_
_entity.id
_entity.type
_entity.pdbx_description
1 polymer ?
#
loop_
_entity_poly.entity_id
_entity_poly.type
_entity_poly.pdbx_seq_one_letter_code
_entity_poly.pdbx_strand_id
1 'polypeptide(L)'
;MRRRPPRLQRHPSPHVPTAAPRGRMAWMAFAVAAVVAAALAVPALRHLRETPPPEPPVMRFTIAPPDGVTPTSAPMISPDGTRVIFAGTAAVGGGSLYVRPIEALAAQRVPATEGATWPFWSTDSRSVGFFAGGKLKKIDIAGGPAVTICDATNGRGGAWSRTGVIVFAPNTASGLQQVSASGGTPAAATVLDPATQAIAHRWPQFLPDGEHFLYLQVAPGATGIFVTSLGSKTSTLLVSTDARAEYVHPGALLFMRGATLMRQPFDTVGLRLGGEPAPVAEDLSLTQASAAPFSVSDTGVLVYSTGQAASKRLVWVDRKGGVTPLALAPGAYDSPALSPDGRQVVLTVRDTTGEHIWVYDIARGTLGKRTFDGAGDNFPI
;
A
#
# COMPACT_ATOMS: atom_id res chain seq x y z
N MET A 1 68.35 -32.03 101.62
CA MET A 1 67.17 -31.15 101.81
C MET A 1 67.42 -29.80 101.17
N ARG A 2 66.77 -29.48 100.04
CA ARG A 2 66.61 -28.09 99.53
C ARG A 2 65.32 -28.03 98.69
N ARG A 3 64.39 -27.18 99.13
CA ARG A 3 63.03 -27.01 98.59
C ARG A 3 63.08 -26.36 97.19
N ARG A 4 62.26 -26.86 96.25
CA ARG A 4 61.93 -26.18 94.98
C ARG A 4 60.93 -25.04 95.22
N PRO A 5 61.10 -23.85 94.62
CA PRO A 5 60.09 -22.79 94.62
C PRO A 5 59.07 -22.95 93.48
N PRO A 6 57.92 -22.24 93.52
CA PRO A 6 56.74 -22.52 92.69
C PRO A 6 56.82 -21.91 91.28
N ARG A 7 56.14 -22.56 90.31
CA ARG A 7 55.91 -22.04 88.95
C ARG A 7 54.89 -20.90 88.99
N LEU A 8 55.29 -19.71 88.56
CA LEU A 8 54.39 -18.58 88.26
C LEU A 8 53.60 -18.86 86.96
N GLN A 9 52.27 -18.81 87.05
CA GLN A 9 51.37 -18.75 85.90
C GLN A 9 51.53 -17.41 85.17
N ARG A 10 51.69 -17.43 83.85
CA ARG A 10 51.62 -16.24 83.01
C ARG A 10 50.17 -15.97 82.64
N HIS A 11 49.65 -14.79 82.99
CA HIS A 11 48.41 -14.26 82.41
C HIS A 11 48.64 -13.87 80.94
N PRO A 12 47.68 -14.10 80.03
CA PRO A 12 47.74 -13.57 78.68
C PRO A 12 47.40 -12.08 78.66
N SER A 13 48.20 -11.29 77.94
CA SER A 13 47.94 -9.87 77.68
C SER A 13 46.70 -9.70 76.76
N PRO A 14 45.88 -8.66 76.96
CA PRO A 14 44.76 -8.39 76.06
C PRO A 14 45.26 -7.89 74.70
N HIS A 15 44.85 -8.55 73.62
CA HIS A 15 44.97 -8.02 72.27
C HIS A 15 43.97 -6.87 72.08
N VAL A 16 44.48 -5.66 71.90
CA VAL A 16 43.69 -4.52 71.40
C VAL A 16 43.54 -4.70 69.88
N PRO A 17 42.32 -4.82 69.33
CA PRO A 17 42.15 -4.87 67.88
C PRO A 17 42.37 -3.46 67.29
N THR A 18 43.36 -3.34 66.41
CA THR A 18 43.59 -2.16 65.57
C THR A 18 42.45 -2.03 64.56
N ALA A 19 41.58 -1.04 64.74
CA ALA A 19 40.54 -0.71 63.78
C ALA A 19 41.17 -0.21 62.47
N ALA A 20 41.06 -1.00 61.40
CA ALA A 20 41.47 -0.58 60.06
C ALA A 20 40.61 0.61 59.56
N PRO A 21 41.16 1.56 58.78
CA PRO A 21 40.51 2.81 58.43
C PRO A 21 39.49 2.59 57.29
N ARG A 22 38.38 1.92 57.58
CA ARG A 22 37.31 1.63 56.61
C ARG A 22 36.53 2.87 56.15
N GLY A 23 36.67 4.00 56.83
CA GLY A 23 35.93 5.24 56.51
C GLY A 23 36.41 5.97 55.25
N ARG A 24 37.72 6.08 55.01
CA ARG A 24 38.24 6.91 53.91
C ARG A 24 37.97 6.31 52.52
N MET A 25 37.98 4.99 52.42
CA MET A 25 37.73 4.26 51.17
C MET A 25 36.26 4.34 50.75
N ALA A 26 35.34 4.32 51.72
CA ALA A 26 33.91 4.54 51.48
C ALA A 26 33.62 5.97 51.00
N TRP A 27 34.29 6.98 51.57
CA TRP A 27 34.17 8.38 51.12
C TRP A 27 34.73 8.62 49.72
N MET A 28 35.84 7.97 49.35
CA MET A 28 36.37 8.03 47.98
C MET A 28 35.46 7.33 46.97
N ALA A 29 34.90 6.16 47.31
CA ALA A 29 33.94 5.47 46.47
C ALA A 29 32.66 6.31 46.24
N PHE A 30 32.18 6.98 47.28
CA PHE A 30 31.03 7.89 47.19
C PHE A 30 31.34 9.11 46.31
N ALA A 31 32.52 9.71 46.46
CA ALA A 31 32.96 10.83 45.63
C ALA A 31 33.06 10.43 44.14
N VAL A 32 33.62 9.26 43.83
CA VAL A 32 33.70 8.75 42.46
C VAL A 32 32.30 8.47 41.89
N ALA A 33 31.42 7.82 42.67
CA ALA A 33 30.05 7.55 42.25
C ALA A 33 29.26 8.84 41.97
N ALA A 34 29.43 9.88 42.80
CA ALA A 34 28.80 11.17 42.59
C ALA A 34 29.31 11.87 41.32
N VAL A 35 30.61 11.78 41.03
CA VAL A 35 31.20 12.33 39.79
C VAL A 35 30.69 11.58 38.56
N VAL A 36 30.60 10.25 38.61
CA VAL A 36 30.05 9.44 37.50
C VAL A 36 28.56 9.75 37.29
N ALA A 37 27.78 9.84 38.36
CA ALA A 37 26.38 10.21 38.28
C ALA A 37 26.19 11.61 37.68
N ALA A 38 27.01 12.60 38.07
CA ALA A 38 26.99 13.93 37.49
C ALA A 38 27.43 13.95 36.01
N ALA A 39 28.45 13.15 35.66
CA ALA A 39 28.95 13.02 34.30
C ALA A 39 27.94 12.37 33.35
N LEU A 40 27.09 11.47 33.86
CA LEU A 40 26.00 10.84 33.09
C LEU A 40 24.70 11.64 33.11
N ALA A 41 24.46 12.43 34.17
CA ALA A 41 23.25 13.23 34.30
C ALA A 41 23.16 14.32 33.23
N VAL A 42 24.27 14.96 32.86
CA VAL A 42 24.30 16.02 31.83
C VAL A 42 23.93 15.51 30.43
N PRO A 43 24.55 14.43 29.89
CA PRO A 43 24.13 13.87 28.60
C PRO A 43 22.73 13.25 28.66
N ALA A 44 22.33 12.63 29.78
CA ALA A 44 20.97 12.12 29.94
C ALA A 44 19.92 13.24 29.94
N LEU A 45 20.16 14.35 30.66
CA LEU A 45 19.28 15.53 30.62
C LEU A 45 19.28 16.19 29.25
N ARG A 46 20.41 16.22 28.54
CA ARG A 46 20.47 16.74 27.17
C ARG A 46 19.65 15.88 26.23
N HIS A 47 19.80 14.55 26.28
CA HIS A 47 19.05 13.63 25.44
C HIS A 47 17.54 13.67 25.74
N LEU A 48 17.16 13.83 27.02
CA LEU A 48 15.75 14.03 27.42
C LEU A 48 15.19 15.42 27.07
N ARG A 49 16.06 16.41 26.82
CA ARG A 49 15.70 17.79 26.43
C ARG A 49 15.94 18.10 24.95
N GLU A 50 16.48 17.15 24.20
CA GLU A 50 16.56 17.24 22.75
C GLU A 50 15.12 17.29 22.24
N THR A 51 14.67 18.48 21.88
CA THR A 51 13.52 18.62 21.00
C THR A 51 13.84 17.82 19.74
N PRO A 52 13.01 16.83 19.37
CA PRO A 52 13.15 16.15 18.09
C PRO A 52 13.33 17.22 17.00
N PRO A 53 14.22 16.99 16.02
CA PRO A 53 14.34 17.90 14.89
C PRO A 53 12.93 18.21 14.37
N PRO A 54 12.58 19.49 14.14
CA PRO A 54 11.26 19.82 13.64
C PRO A 54 11.00 18.99 12.38
N GLU A 55 9.89 18.24 12.38
CA GLU A 55 9.52 17.45 11.21
C GLU A 55 9.50 18.39 10.00
N PRO A 56 10.15 18.02 8.89
CA PRO A 56 10.16 18.86 7.70
C PRO A 56 8.70 19.14 7.30
N PRO A 57 8.39 20.37 6.88
CA PRO A 57 7.02 20.74 6.56
C PRO A 57 6.46 19.83 5.46
N VAL A 58 5.24 19.33 5.66
CA VAL A 58 4.54 18.53 4.66
C VAL A 58 4.24 19.42 3.45
N MET A 59 4.84 19.10 2.31
CA MET A 59 4.54 19.76 1.05
C MET A 59 3.48 18.98 0.29
N ARG A 60 2.45 19.67 -0.20
CA ARG A 60 1.38 19.09 -1.02
C ARG A 60 1.24 19.85 -2.31
N PHE A 61 1.21 19.11 -3.41
CA PHE A 61 1.05 19.66 -4.76
C PHE A 61 0.06 18.80 -5.55
N THR A 62 -0.66 19.43 -6.47
CA THR A 62 -1.54 18.72 -7.40
C THR A 62 -0.78 18.39 -8.68
N ILE A 63 -0.86 17.14 -9.11
CA ILE A 63 -0.35 16.69 -10.41
C ILE A 63 -1.55 16.55 -11.35
N ALA A 64 -1.63 17.42 -12.37
CA ALA A 64 -2.62 17.29 -13.42
C ALA A 64 -2.17 16.24 -14.46
N PRO A 65 -3.09 15.43 -15.00
CA PRO A 65 -2.80 14.63 -16.18
C PRO A 65 -2.56 15.55 -17.40
N PRO A 66 -1.87 15.06 -18.45
CA PRO A 66 -1.73 15.79 -19.70
C PRO A 66 -3.08 16.16 -20.32
N ASP A 67 -3.10 17.26 -21.08
CA ASP A 67 -4.30 17.70 -21.80
C ASP A 67 -4.85 16.59 -22.70
N GLY A 68 -6.16 16.33 -22.61
CA GLY A 68 -6.83 15.30 -23.40
C GLY A 68 -6.55 13.87 -22.95
N VAL A 69 -5.88 13.66 -21.82
CA VAL A 69 -5.64 12.34 -21.22
C VAL A 69 -6.47 12.17 -19.96
N THR A 70 -7.31 11.14 -19.96
CA THR A 70 -8.07 10.72 -18.77
C THR A 70 -7.33 9.59 -18.06
N PRO A 71 -6.88 9.76 -16.80
CA PRO A 71 -6.30 8.67 -16.02
C PRO A 71 -7.27 7.49 -15.87
N THR A 72 -6.75 6.29 -16.05
CA THR A 72 -7.50 5.02 -15.94
C THR A 72 -6.92 4.08 -14.89
N SER A 73 -5.91 4.50 -14.14
CA SER A 73 -5.40 3.79 -12.97
C SER A 73 -5.07 4.78 -11.86
N ALA A 74 -4.84 4.26 -10.65
CA ALA A 74 -4.14 5.02 -9.63
C ALA A 74 -2.70 5.38 -10.07
N PRO A 75 -2.16 6.51 -9.60
CA PRO A 75 -0.75 6.84 -9.78
C PRO A 75 0.13 5.93 -8.93
N MET A 76 1.30 5.59 -9.44
CA MET A 76 2.32 4.80 -8.76
C MET A 76 3.63 5.59 -8.71
N ILE A 77 4.17 5.82 -7.51
CA ILE A 77 5.44 6.51 -7.32
C ILE A 77 6.59 5.49 -7.37
N SER A 78 7.72 5.86 -7.99
CA SER A 78 8.92 5.04 -8.01
C SER A 78 9.49 4.87 -6.60
N PRO A 79 10.17 3.75 -6.28
CA PRO A 79 10.80 3.54 -4.96
C PRO A 79 11.70 4.68 -4.51
N ASP A 80 12.45 5.28 -5.43
CA ASP A 80 13.31 6.45 -5.16
C ASP A 80 12.51 7.77 -4.92
N GLY A 81 11.21 7.78 -5.18
CA GLY A 81 10.33 8.92 -5.00
C GLY A 81 10.46 9.97 -6.10
N THR A 82 11.09 9.69 -7.23
CA THR A 82 11.40 10.72 -8.25
C THR A 82 10.46 10.73 -9.45
N ARG A 83 9.66 9.68 -9.68
CA ARG A 83 8.82 9.54 -10.88
C ARG A 83 7.46 8.96 -10.55
N VAL A 84 6.41 9.57 -11.08
CA VAL A 84 5.03 9.04 -11.03
C VAL A 84 4.69 8.40 -12.37
N ILE A 85 4.20 7.16 -12.35
CA ILE A 85 3.65 6.46 -13.52
C ILE A 85 2.14 6.25 -13.31
N PHE A 86 1.36 6.37 -14.38
CA PHE A 86 -0.06 6.02 -14.38
C PHE A 86 -0.50 5.55 -15.78
N ALA A 87 -1.57 4.75 -15.85
CA ALA A 87 -2.25 4.47 -17.10
C ALA A 87 -3.26 5.59 -17.40
N GLY A 88 -3.36 5.98 -18.66
CA GLY A 88 -4.34 6.97 -19.11
C GLY A 88 -4.77 6.72 -20.55
N THR A 89 -5.96 7.20 -20.90
CA THR A 89 -6.52 7.11 -22.25
C THR A 89 -6.56 8.49 -22.88
N ALA A 90 -5.90 8.63 -24.03
CA ALA A 90 -5.99 9.83 -24.86
C ALA A 90 -7.15 9.70 -25.86
N ALA A 91 -7.71 10.84 -26.28
CA ALA A 91 -8.73 10.88 -27.34
C ALA A 91 -8.26 10.26 -28.67
N VAL A 92 -6.95 10.37 -28.96
CA VAL A 92 -6.28 9.79 -30.14
C VAL A 92 -5.13 8.92 -29.65
N GLY A 93 -5.04 7.67 -30.14
CA GLY A 93 -3.96 6.73 -29.77
C GLY A 93 -4.27 5.78 -28.61
N GLY A 94 -5.43 5.91 -27.95
CA GLY A 94 -5.94 4.94 -26.98
C GLY A 94 -5.24 4.98 -25.61
N GLY A 95 -5.36 3.87 -24.86
CA GLY A 95 -4.76 3.70 -23.54
C GLY A 95 -3.24 3.55 -23.61
N SER A 96 -2.49 4.18 -22.70
CA SER A 96 -1.03 4.05 -22.59
C SER A 96 -0.54 4.37 -21.18
N LEU A 97 0.73 4.05 -20.88
CA LEU A 97 1.38 4.56 -19.69
C LEU A 97 1.89 5.98 -19.92
N TYR A 98 1.85 6.79 -18.85
CA TYR A 98 2.38 8.13 -18.78
C TYR A 98 3.29 8.24 -17.58
N VAL A 99 4.48 8.82 -17.76
CA VAL A 99 5.47 9.05 -16.72
C VAL A 99 5.70 10.54 -16.52
N ARG A 100 5.70 10.98 -15.26
CA ARG A 100 6.03 12.35 -14.87
C ARG A 100 7.16 12.32 -13.82
N PRO A 101 8.38 12.76 -14.16
CA PRO A 101 9.36 13.10 -13.15
C PRO A 101 8.78 14.15 -12.19
N ILE A 102 9.03 14.04 -10.88
CA ILE A 102 8.53 15.02 -9.89
C ILE A 102 9.02 16.44 -10.24
N GLU A 103 10.26 16.55 -10.72
CA GLU A 103 10.91 17.80 -11.14
C GLU A 103 10.39 18.36 -12.46
N ALA A 104 9.62 17.58 -13.22
CA ALA A 104 9.05 18.00 -14.50
C ALA A 104 7.63 18.52 -14.32
N LEU A 105 7.23 19.49 -15.14
CA LEU A 105 5.86 20.05 -15.08
C LEU A 105 4.82 19.14 -15.73
N ALA A 106 5.18 18.39 -16.76
CA ALA A 106 4.25 17.59 -17.57
C ALA A 106 4.61 16.10 -17.59
N ALA A 107 3.60 15.24 -17.66
CA ALA A 107 3.78 13.82 -17.92
C ALA A 107 4.01 13.57 -19.41
N GLN A 108 4.84 12.58 -19.72
CA GLN A 108 5.14 12.14 -21.08
C GLN A 108 4.58 10.74 -21.30
N ARG A 109 4.04 10.49 -22.49
CA ARG A 109 3.62 9.14 -22.90
C ARG A 109 4.83 8.22 -22.98
N VAL A 110 4.74 7.03 -22.41
CA VAL A 110 5.74 5.97 -22.55
C VAL A 110 5.46 5.21 -23.85
N PRO A 111 6.34 5.24 -24.86
CA PRO A 111 6.14 4.51 -26.12
C PRO A 111 6.03 2.99 -25.91
N ALA A 112 5.41 2.28 -26.84
CA ALA A 112 5.25 0.82 -26.82
C ALA A 112 4.45 0.27 -25.60
N THR A 113 3.56 1.09 -25.04
CA THR A 113 2.68 0.74 -23.92
C THR A 113 1.20 0.84 -24.27
N GLU A 114 0.85 0.68 -25.55
CA GLU A 114 -0.54 0.72 -26.01
C GLU A 114 -1.40 -0.33 -25.26
N GLY A 115 -2.53 0.13 -24.72
CA GLY A 115 -3.45 -0.68 -23.93
C GLY A 115 -2.93 -1.08 -22.53
N ALA A 116 -1.84 -0.46 -22.06
CA ALA A 116 -1.26 -0.79 -20.77
C ALA A 116 -2.17 -0.45 -19.59
N THR A 117 -2.18 -1.35 -18.61
CA THR A 117 -2.92 -1.24 -17.36
C THR A 117 -2.09 -1.74 -16.19
N TRP A 118 -2.46 -1.32 -14.98
CA TRP A 118 -1.86 -1.77 -13.71
C TRP A 118 -0.32 -1.69 -13.67
N PRO A 119 0.29 -0.51 -13.90
CA PRO A 119 1.73 -0.37 -13.83
C PRO A 119 2.26 -0.61 -12.41
N PHE A 120 3.48 -1.14 -12.30
CA PHE A 120 4.21 -1.27 -11.03
C PHE A 120 5.72 -1.14 -11.27
N TRP A 121 6.42 -0.51 -10.34
CA TRP A 121 7.85 -0.24 -10.48
C TRP A 121 8.71 -1.45 -10.12
N SER A 122 9.87 -1.59 -10.78
CA SER A 122 10.98 -2.37 -10.27
C SER A 122 11.59 -1.70 -9.04
N THR A 123 12.23 -2.50 -8.18
CA THR A 123 12.82 -2.01 -6.91
C THR A 123 13.93 -0.98 -7.11
N ASP A 124 14.57 -0.96 -8.29
CA ASP A 124 15.64 -0.04 -8.66
C ASP A 124 15.13 1.25 -9.37
N SER A 125 13.82 1.45 -9.46
CA SER A 125 13.18 2.61 -10.11
C SER A 125 13.47 2.77 -11.61
N ARG A 126 14.03 1.75 -12.28
CA ARG A 126 14.41 1.84 -13.71
C ARG A 126 13.38 1.26 -14.66
N SER A 127 12.68 0.22 -14.25
CA SER A 127 11.74 -0.51 -15.10
C SER A 127 10.32 -0.44 -14.55
N VAL A 128 9.36 -0.58 -15.45
CA VAL A 128 7.94 -0.68 -15.11
C VAL A 128 7.40 -2.00 -15.66
N GLY A 129 6.80 -2.80 -14.79
CA GLY A 129 5.94 -3.92 -15.17
C GLY A 129 4.52 -3.42 -15.43
N PHE A 130 3.83 -4.00 -16.42
CA PHE A 130 2.47 -3.63 -16.80
C PHE A 130 1.76 -4.75 -17.56
N PHE A 131 0.45 -4.61 -17.73
CA PHE A 131 -0.38 -5.60 -18.44
C PHE A 131 -0.94 -4.99 -19.72
N ALA A 132 -0.76 -5.69 -20.84
CA ALA A 132 -1.30 -5.29 -22.14
C ALA A 132 -1.47 -6.49 -23.07
N GLY A 133 -2.59 -6.56 -23.80
CA GLY A 133 -2.83 -7.63 -24.78
C GLY A 133 -2.85 -9.04 -24.18
N GLY A 134 -3.34 -9.18 -22.94
CA GLY A 134 -3.39 -10.47 -22.23
C GLY A 134 -2.03 -11.01 -21.79
N LYS A 135 -1.00 -10.14 -21.71
CA LYS A 135 0.35 -10.49 -21.29
C LYS A 135 0.83 -9.59 -20.15
N LEU A 136 1.69 -10.15 -19.30
CA LEU A 136 2.56 -9.37 -18.43
C LEU A 136 3.78 -8.93 -19.25
N LYS A 137 4.08 -7.64 -19.23
CA LYS A 137 5.19 -7.02 -19.95
C LYS A 137 6.02 -6.16 -19.00
N LYS A 138 7.26 -5.86 -19.40
CA LYS A 138 8.10 -4.85 -18.78
C LYS A 138 8.69 -3.89 -19.80
N ILE A 139 9.05 -2.69 -19.37
CA ILE A 139 9.78 -1.70 -20.16
C ILE A 139 10.75 -0.93 -19.29
N ASP A 140 11.90 -0.55 -19.84
CA ASP A 140 12.82 0.39 -19.19
C ASP A 140 12.32 1.82 -19.41
N ILE A 141 12.26 2.63 -18.35
CA ILE A 141 11.71 3.98 -18.41
C ILE A 141 12.61 4.97 -19.16
N ALA A 142 13.89 4.66 -19.32
CA ALA A 142 14.79 5.40 -20.20
C ALA A 142 14.46 5.20 -21.69
N GLY A 143 13.63 4.18 -22.00
CA GLY A 143 13.16 3.87 -23.34
C GLY A 143 13.59 2.49 -23.83
N GLY A 144 13.13 2.14 -25.02
CA GLY A 144 13.34 0.83 -25.64
C GLY A 144 12.03 0.07 -25.88
N PRO A 145 12.11 -1.14 -26.47
CA PRO A 145 10.93 -1.95 -26.72
C PRO A 145 10.40 -2.58 -25.41
N ALA A 146 9.08 -2.69 -25.31
CA ALA A 146 8.47 -3.50 -24.26
C ALA A 146 8.78 -5.00 -24.46
N VAL A 147 9.14 -5.67 -23.38
CA VAL A 147 9.47 -7.10 -23.35
C VAL A 147 8.31 -7.88 -22.73
N THR A 148 7.82 -8.89 -23.44
CA THR A 148 6.82 -9.83 -22.90
C THR A 148 7.48 -10.79 -21.92
N ILE A 149 6.91 -10.93 -20.73
CA ILE A 149 7.39 -11.84 -19.67
C ILE A 149 6.65 -13.17 -19.73
N CYS A 150 5.32 -13.12 -19.70
CA CYS A 150 4.46 -14.30 -19.73
C CYS A 150 2.99 -13.92 -20.02
N ASP A 151 2.13 -14.92 -20.04
CA ASP A 151 0.69 -14.77 -20.23
C ASP A 151 0.02 -14.29 -18.94
N ALA A 152 -0.90 -13.32 -19.08
CA ALA A 152 -1.70 -12.76 -18.00
C ALA A 152 -2.97 -12.16 -18.60
N THR A 153 -4.00 -12.99 -18.75
CA THR A 153 -5.19 -12.68 -19.56
C THR A 153 -5.97 -11.47 -19.04
N ASN A 154 -5.97 -11.22 -17.73
CA ASN A 154 -6.69 -10.09 -17.14
C ASN A 154 -6.11 -9.69 -15.78
N GLY A 155 -4.89 -9.15 -15.77
CA GLY A 155 -4.11 -8.94 -14.55
C GLY A 155 -4.70 -7.96 -13.54
N ARG A 156 -4.28 -8.09 -12.28
CA ARG A 156 -4.69 -7.24 -11.14
C ARG A 156 -3.50 -6.82 -10.27
N GLY A 157 -2.50 -6.24 -10.94
CA GLY A 157 -1.26 -5.76 -10.31
C GLY A 157 -0.16 -6.81 -10.19
N GLY A 158 1.04 -6.33 -9.92
CA GLY A 158 2.23 -7.12 -9.68
C GLY A 158 3.23 -6.38 -8.81
N ALA A 159 4.24 -7.09 -8.32
CA ALA A 159 5.31 -6.58 -7.48
C ALA A 159 6.63 -7.25 -7.86
N TRP A 160 7.71 -6.48 -7.74
CA TRP A 160 9.06 -6.90 -8.07
C TRP A 160 9.85 -7.15 -6.78
N SER A 161 10.49 -8.31 -6.67
CA SER A 161 11.40 -8.60 -5.56
C SER A 161 12.79 -8.05 -5.84
N ARG A 162 13.59 -7.85 -4.80
CA ARG A 162 15.00 -7.46 -4.96
C ARG A 162 15.86 -8.53 -5.67
N THR A 163 15.37 -9.77 -5.72
CA THR A 163 16.01 -10.92 -6.37
C THR A 163 15.59 -11.11 -7.83
N GLY A 164 14.76 -10.22 -8.38
CA GLY A 164 14.33 -10.28 -9.78
C GLY A 164 13.17 -11.24 -10.05
N VAL A 165 12.41 -11.60 -9.02
CA VAL A 165 11.14 -12.34 -9.13
C VAL A 165 9.99 -11.33 -9.23
N ILE A 166 9.04 -11.58 -10.11
CA ILE A 166 7.78 -10.83 -10.19
C ILE A 166 6.68 -11.71 -9.64
N VAL A 167 5.97 -11.25 -8.61
CA VAL A 167 4.70 -11.83 -8.15
C VAL A 167 3.56 -11.01 -8.74
N PHE A 168 2.57 -11.65 -9.34
CA PHE A 168 1.50 -10.97 -10.06
C PHE A 168 0.18 -11.74 -10.02
N ALA A 169 -0.94 -11.03 -10.21
CA ALA A 169 -2.24 -11.65 -10.46
C ALA A 169 -2.40 -11.89 -11.97
N PRO A 170 -2.48 -13.14 -12.46
CA PRO A 170 -2.58 -13.43 -13.89
C PRO A 170 -3.98 -13.17 -14.48
N ASN A 171 -5.04 -13.28 -13.66
CA ASN A 171 -6.42 -13.05 -14.06
C ASN A 171 -7.28 -12.55 -12.87
N THR A 172 -8.61 -12.49 -13.06
CA THR A 172 -9.56 -11.96 -12.08
C THR A 172 -9.99 -12.93 -10.98
N ALA A 173 -9.79 -14.23 -11.17
CA ALA A 173 -10.27 -15.30 -10.30
C ALA A 173 -9.18 -16.37 -10.09
N SER A 174 -8.08 -15.97 -9.46
CA SER A 174 -6.93 -16.85 -9.22
C SER A 174 -6.14 -16.44 -7.97
N GLY A 175 -5.31 -17.35 -7.48
CA GLY A 175 -4.16 -16.99 -6.65
C GLY A 175 -3.13 -16.20 -7.46
N LEU A 176 -2.14 -15.66 -6.75
CA LEU A 176 -0.97 -15.01 -7.35
C LEU A 176 -0.02 -16.04 -7.97
N GLN A 177 0.62 -15.66 -9.06
CA GLN A 177 1.72 -16.38 -9.69
C GLN A 177 3.04 -15.63 -9.51
N GLN A 178 4.14 -16.35 -9.68
CA GLN A 178 5.50 -15.81 -9.70
C GLN A 178 6.23 -16.22 -10.97
N VAL A 179 7.09 -15.36 -11.48
CA VAL A 179 7.94 -15.60 -12.65
C VAL A 179 9.23 -14.80 -12.53
N SER A 180 10.30 -15.24 -13.18
CA SER A 180 11.50 -14.42 -13.31
C SER A 180 11.20 -13.16 -14.13
N ALA A 181 11.75 -12.02 -13.72
CA ALA A 181 11.70 -10.78 -14.47
C ALA A 181 12.33 -10.87 -15.87
N SER A 182 13.12 -11.91 -16.15
CA SER A 182 13.67 -12.19 -17.48
C SER A 182 12.73 -13.03 -18.35
N GLY A 183 11.54 -13.38 -17.85
CA GLY A 183 10.61 -14.29 -18.51
C GLY A 183 10.76 -15.73 -18.02
N GLY A 184 9.89 -16.61 -18.53
CA GLY A 184 9.87 -18.03 -18.19
C GLY A 184 8.44 -18.51 -17.90
N THR A 185 8.33 -19.76 -17.46
CA THR A 185 7.03 -20.36 -17.09
C THR A 185 6.61 -19.89 -15.70
N PRO A 186 5.44 -19.24 -15.55
CA PRO A 186 4.94 -18.85 -14.23
C PRO A 186 4.65 -20.07 -13.33
N ALA A 187 4.93 -19.92 -12.04
CA ALA A 187 4.59 -20.88 -10.99
C ALA A 187 3.60 -20.24 -9.99
N ALA A 188 2.91 -21.05 -9.20
CA ALA A 188 2.06 -20.51 -8.14
C ALA A 188 2.91 -19.82 -7.06
N ALA A 189 2.51 -18.60 -6.68
CA ALA A 189 3.05 -17.88 -5.51
C ALA A 189 2.13 -18.01 -4.31
N THR A 190 0.81 -18.10 -4.56
CA THR A 190 -0.21 -18.40 -3.55
C THR A 190 -1.25 -19.32 -4.16
N VAL A 191 -2.05 -19.98 -3.31
CA VAL A 191 -3.17 -20.83 -3.72
C VAL A 191 -4.41 -20.32 -3.02
N LEU A 192 -5.54 -20.28 -3.72
CA LEU A 192 -6.82 -19.93 -3.10
C LEU A 192 -7.19 -21.01 -2.09
N ASP A 193 -7.52 -20.60 -0.87
CA ASP A 193 -7.99 -21.52 0.17
C ASP A 193 -9.51 -21.71 0.05
N PRO A 194 -10.00 -22.92 -0.30
CA PRO A 194 -11.43 -23.20 -0.37
C PRO A 194 -12.17 -22.95 0.96
N ALA A 195 -11.49 -23.10 2.10
CA ALA A 195 -12.10 -22.89 3.42
C ALA A 195 -12.47 -21.42 3.67
N THR A 196 -11.71 -20.48 3.08
CA THR A 196 -11.99 -19.04 3.15
C THR A 196 -12.97 -18.57 2.07
N GLN A 197 -13.35 -19.45 1.13
CA GLN A 197 -14.08 -19.10 -0.07
C GLN A 197 -13.43 -17.96 -0.88
N ALA A 198 -12.09 -17.84 -0.79
CA ALA A 198 -11.35 -16.84 -1.54
C ALA A 198 -11.51 -17.06 -3.05
N ILE A 199 -11.84 -15.98 -3.76
CA ILE A 199 -12.05 -16.01 -5.21
C ILE A 199 -10.86 -15.42 -5.98
N ALA A 200 -10.06 -14.56 -5.34
CA ALA A 200 -8.88 -13.98 -5.96
C ALA A 200 -7.86 -13.46 -4.94
N HIS A 201 -6.58 -13.50 -5.30
CA HIS A 201 -5.51 -12.75 -4.64
C HIS A 201 -4.97 -11.68 -5.61
N ARG A 202 -4.82 -10.44 -5.14
CA ARG A 202 -4.55 -9.27 -6.00
C ARG A 202 -3.56 -8.31 -5.34
N TRP A 203 -3.01 -7.42 -6.17
CA TRP A 203 -2.20 -6.27 -5.75
C TRP A 203 -1.08 -6.60 -4.75
N PRO A 204 -0.14 -7.49 -5.12
CA PRO A 204 0.96 -7.81 -4.24
C PRO A 204 1.89 -6.61 -4.02
N GLN A 205 2.64 -6.62 -2.91
CA GLN A 205 3.77 -5.72 -2.66
C GLN A 205 4.81 -6.44 -1.81
N PHE A 206 6.08 -6.47 -2.25
CA PHE A 206 7.16 -7.05 -1.46
C PHE A 206 7.51 -6.18 -0.25
N LEU A 207 7.84 -6.85 0.85
CA LEU A 207 8.48 -6.23 2.01
C LEU A 207 9.99 -6.04 1.75
N PRO A 208 10.70 -5.23 2.58
CA PRO A 208 12.10 -4.90 2.35
C PRO A 208 13.07 -6.09 2.28
N ASP A 209 12.71 -7.24 2.85
CA ASP A 209 13.53 -8.45 2.78
C ASP A 209 13.54 -9.11 1.39
N GLY A 210 12.58 -8.77 0.52
CA GLY A 210 12.45 -9.34 -0.82
C GLY A 210 11.87 -10.75 -0.87
N GLU A 211 11.49 -11.33 0.27
CA GLU A 211 10.97 -12.69 0.41
C GLU A 211 9.50 -12.68 0.85
N HIS A 212 9.15 -11.81 1.79
CA HIS A 212 7.78 -11.63 2.23
C HIS A 212 7.05 -10.63 1.34
N PHE A 213 5.76 -10.84 1.15
CA PHE A 213 4.93 -9.91 0.42
C PHE A 213 3.51 -9.84 1.00
N LEU A 214 2.94 -8.65 0.90
CA LEU A 214 1.55 -8.35 1.17
C LEU A 214 0.73 -8.65 -0.06
N TYR A 215 -0.54 -9.01 0.12
CA TYR A 215 -1.52 -9.07 -0.96
C TYR A 215 -2.94 -8.88 -0.43
N LEU A 216 -3.86 -8.45 -1.30
CA LEU A 216 -5.28 -8.46 -0.97
C LEU A 216 -5.88 -9.82 -1.34
N GLN A 217 -6.52 -10.47 -0.37
CA GLN A 217 -7.45 -11.56 -0.63
C GLN A 217 -8.85 -10.99 -0.83
N VAL A 218 -9.50 -11.39 -1.92
CA VAL A 218 -10.91 -11.11 -2.19
C VAL A 218 -11.72 -12.36 -1.87
N ALA A 219 -12.60 -12.25 -0.88
CA ALA A 219 -13.47 -13.33 -0.44
C ALA A 219 -14.80 -12.76 0.09
N PRO A 220 -15.94 -13.43 -0.14
CA PRO A 220 -17.21 -13.04 0.47
C PRO A 220 -17.08 -12.98 1.99
N GLY A 221 -17.30 -11.81 2.60
CA GLY A 221 -17.25 -11.62 4.06
C GLY A 221 -15.86 -11.72 4.71
N ALA A 222 -14.80 -12.01 3.95
CA ALA A 222 -13.45 -12.24 4.46
C ALA A 222 -12.36 -11.57 3.60
N THR A 223 -12.70 -10.47 2.92
CA THR A 223 -11.73 -9.66 2.16
C THR A 223 -10.78 -8.92 3.13
N GLY A 224 -9.48 -8.97 2.84
CA GLY A 224 -8.46 -8.35 3.70
C GLY A 224 -7.05 -8.48 3.18
N ILE A 225 -6.13 -7.80 3.85
CA ILE A 225 -4.71 -7.81 3.53
C ILE A 225 -4.05 -8.95 4.28
N PHE A 226 -3.37 -9.80 3.52
CA PHE A 226 -2.61 -10.92 4.01
C PHE A 226 -1.12 -10.71 3.77
N VAL A 227 -0.32 -11.36 4.59
CA VAL A 227 1.13 -11.48 4.41
C VAL A 227 1.53 -12.95 4.27
N THR A 228 2.47 -13.22 3.38
CA THR A 228 3.07 -14.53 3.16
C THR A 228 4.51 -14.38 2.65
N SER A 229 5.18 -15.49 2.36
CA SER A 229 6.52 -15.53 1.78
C SER A 229 6.58 -16.41 0.54
N LEU A 230 7.59 -16.18 -0.31
CA LEU A 230 7.84 -17.03 -1.47
C LEU A 230 8.04 -18.49 -1.04
N GLY A 231 7.29 -19.39 -1.68
CA GLY A 231 7.32 -20.83 -1.37
C GLY A 231 6.50 -21.26 -0.15
N SER A 232 5.96 -20.32 0.64
CA SER A 232 5.01 -20.64 1.71
C SER A 232 3.65 -21.05 1.15
N LYS A 233 2.94 -21.92 1.89
CA LYS A 233 1.54 -22.26 1.66
C LYS A 233 0.60 -21.62 2.67
N THR A 234 1.13 -20.81 3.57
CA THR A 234 0.41 -20.23 4.69
C THR A 234 0.45 -18.72 4.59
N SER A 235 -0.68 -18.09 4.87
CA SER A 235 -0.82 -16.65 4.90
C SER A 235 -1.47 -16.21 6.21
N THR A 236 -1.11 -15.03 6.67
CA THR A 236 -1.66 -14.43 7.89
C THR A 236 -2.44 -13.19 7.54
N LEU A 237 -3.69 -13.09 8.01
CA LEU A 237 -4.50 -11.87 7.90
C LEU A 237 -3.89 -10.78 8.78
N LEU A 238 -3.62 -9.61 8.20
CA LEU A 238 -3.16 -8.42 8.91
C LEU A 238 -4.33 -7.50 9.26
N VAL A 239 -5.16 -7.16 8.26
CA VAL A 239 -6.26 -6.22 8.43
C VAL A 239 -7.38 -6.50 7.44
N SER A 240 -8.63 -6.42 7.91
CA SER A 240 -9.81 -6.47 7.05
C SER A 240 -10.03 -5.11 6.38
N THR A 241 -10.00 -5.11 5.06
CA THR A 241 -10.21 -3.94 4.19
C THR A 241 -10.53 -4.44 2.78
N ASP A 242 -11.27 -3.66 2.01
CA ASP A 242 -11.61 -3.92 0.61
C ASP A 242 -10.59 -3.34 -0.39
N ALA A 243 -9.54 -2.69 0.14
CA ALA A 243 -8.57 -1.93 -0.61
C ALA A 243 -7.16 -2.53 -0.55
N ARG A 244 -6.32 -2.24 -1.56
CA ARG A 244 -4.87 -2.53 -1.48
C ARG A 244 -4.25 -1.77 -0.29
N ALA A 245 -3.26 -2.38 0.33
CA ALA A 245 -2.40 -1.74 1.32
C ALA A 245 -0.95 -1.67 0.81
N GLU A 246 -0.20 -0.69 1.29
CA GLU A 246 1.22 -0.54 1.00
C GLU A 246 2.02 -0.37 2.29
N TYR A 247 3.09 -1.15 2.44
CA TYR A 247 4.13 -0.95 3.41
C TYR A 247 4.86 0.37 3.14
N VAL A 248 5.17 1.08 4.23
CA VAL A 248 5.95 2.32 4.26
C VAL A 248 7.17 2.08 5.12
N HIS A 249 8.35 2.32 4.54
CA HIS A 249 9.61 2.25 5.25
C HIS A 249 9.68 3.31 6.38
N PRO A 250 10.19 2.97 7.58
CA PRO A 250 10.75 1.67 7.98
C PRO A 250 9.77 0.68 8.65
N GLY A 251 8.48 0.98 8.82
CA GLY A 251 7.66 0.12 9.70
C GLY A 251 6.20 0.50 9.86
N ALA A 252 5.52 0.88 8.78
CA ALA A 252 4.08 1.10 8.84
C ALA A 252 3.37 0.47 7.64
N LEU A 253 2.09 0.15 7.82
CA LEU A 253 1.18 -0.22 6.75
C LEU A 253 0.20 0.93 6.51
N LEU A 254 0.06 1.32 5.25
CA LEU A 254 -1.01 2.19 4.78
C LEU A 254 -2.15 1.34 4.22
N PHE A 255 -3.38 1.61 4.65
CA PHE A 255 -4.57 0.90 4.17
C PHE A 255 -5.81 1.80 4.22
N MET A 256 -6.85 1.47 3.47
CA MET A 256 -8.10 2.23 3.49
C MET A 256 -9.05 1.74 4.57
N ARG A 257 -9.76 2.70 5.19
CA ARG A 257 -10.97 2.46 5.95
C ARG A 257 -12.04 3.43 5.43
N GLY A 258 -12.96 2.93 4.59
CA GLY A 258 -13.83 3.80 3.81
C GLY A 258 -13.02 4.68 2.87
N ALA A 259 -13.27 5.99 2.86
CA ALA A 259 -12.53 6.97 2.04
C ALA A 259 -11.28 7.54 2.75
N THR A 260 -10.92 7.02 3.92
CA THR A 260 -9.78 7.50 4.72
C THR A 260 -8.58 6.59 4.57
N LEU A 261 -7.42 7.19 4.26
CA LEU A 261 -6.13 6.51 4.30
C LEU A 261 -5.63 6.45 5.74
N MET A 262 -5.48 5.24 6.25
CA MET A 262 -4.98 4.96 7.59
C MET A 262 -3.51 4.55 7.53
N ARG A 263 -2.76 4.87 8.58
CA ARG A 263 -1.41 4.36 8.86
C ARG A 263 -1.41 3.61 10.17
N GLN A 264 -0.83 2.43 10.18
CA GLN A 264 -0.65 1.65 11.41
C GLN A 264 0.77 1.09 11.48
N PRO A 265 1.44 1.13 12.65
CA PRO A 265 2.73 0.47 12.84
C PRO A 265 2.69 -1.00 12.39
N PHE A 266 3.74 -1.43 11.70
CA PHE A 266 3.89 -2.78 11.18
C PHE A 266 5.29 -3.31 11.52
N ASP A 267 5.31 -4.40 12.28
CA ASP A 267 6.52 -5.14 12.63
C ASP A 267 6.87 -6.08 11.47
N THR A 268 7.88 -5.73 10.68
CA THR A 268 8.32 -6.52 9.52
C THR A 268 9.03 -7.82 9.91
N VAL A 269 9.45 -7.97 11.17
CA VAL A 269 10.08 -9.20 11.66
C VAL A 269 9.01 -10.15 12.20
N GLY A 270 8.12 -9.63 13.03
CA GLY A 270 6.99 -10.37 13.59
C GLY A 270 5.80 -10.52 12.65
N LEU A 271 5.81 -9.85 11.50
CA LEU A 271 4.75 -9.82 10.48
C LEU A 271 3.36 -9.51 11.06
N ARG A 272 3.28 -8.48 11.89
CA ARG A 272 2.05 -8.11 12.61
C ARG A 272 1.90 -6.60 12.76
N LEU A 273 0.65 -6.16 12.77
CA LEU A 273 0.31 -4.78 13.08
C LEU A 273 0.47 -4.51 14.58
N GLY A 274 0.86 -3.29 14.93
CA GLY A 274 0.98 -2.81 16.30
C GLY A 274 0.33 -1.44 16.46
N GLY A 275 -0.05 -1.10 17.70
CA GLY A 275 -0.72 0.16 18.01
C GLY A 275 -2.07 0.34 17.30
N GLU A 276 -2.66 1.52 17.50
CA GLU A 276 -3.91 1.90 16.85
C GLU A 276 -3.65 2.57 15.48
N PRO A 277 -4.53 2.36 14.48
CA PRO A 277 -4.42 3.04 13.20
C PRO A 277 -4.74 4.54 13.33
N ALA A 278 -3.95 5.39 12.68
CA ALA A 278 -4.12 6.84 12.64
C ALA A 278 -4.43 7.33 11.21
N PRO A 279 -5.32 8.32 11.01
CA PRO A 279 -5.62 8.85 9.69
C PRO A 279 -4.44 9.67 9.13
N VAL A 280 -4.19 9.56 7.82
CA VAL A 280 -3.16 10.30 7.08
C VAL A 280 -3.78 11.30 6.10
N ALA A 281 -4.82 10.86 5.40
CA ALA A 281 -5.54 11.65 4.41
C ALA A 281 -7.00 11.16 4.32
N GLU A 282 -7.89 12.07 3.99
CA GLU A 282 -9.32 11.85 3.85
C GLU A 282 -9.75 12.16 2.40
N ASP A 283 -10.97 11.77 2.03
CA ASP A 283 -11.58 12.01 0.72
C ASP A 283 -10.80 11.45 -0.48
N LEU A 284 -10.20 10.27 -0.30
CA LEU A 284 -9.54 9.55 -1.38
C LEU A 284 -10.57 8.99 -2.37
N SER A 285 -10.29 9.16 -3.67
CA SER A 285 -11.18 8.74 -4.75
C SER A 285 -11.04 7.24 -5.03
N LEU A 286 -11.90 6.42 -4.44
CA LEU A 286 -11.99 5.00 -4.78
C LEU A 286 -12.59 4.86 -6.20
N THR A 287 -11.75 4.94 -7.23
CA THR A 287 -12.19 4.72 -8.62
C THR A 287 -12.36 3.22 -8.89
N GLN A 288 -13.29 2.86 -9.80
CA GLN A 288 -13.49 1.46 -10.20
C GLN A 288 -12.20 0.76 -10.69
N ALA A 289 -11.26 1.54 -11.23
CA ALA A 289 -10.01 1.05 -11.80
C ALA A 289 -8.85 1.01 -10.79
N SER A 290 -9.07 1.27 -9.50
CA SER A 290 -8.08 1.01 -8.47
C SER A 290 -8.71 0.75 -7.11
N ALA A 291 -8.39 -0.38 -6.49
CA ALA A 291 -8.74 -0.62 -5.10
C ALA A 291 -7.85 0.13 -4.11
N ALA A 292 -6.89 0.93 -4.55
CA ALA A 292 -6.20 1.90 -3.71
C ALA A 292 -5.78 3.10 -4.57
N PRO A 293 -6.35 4.29 -4.36
CA PRO A 293 -5.99 5.48 -5.12
C PRO A 293 -4.74 6.15 -4.57
N PHE A 294 -3.76 5.38 -4.09
CA PHE A 294 -2.53 5.91 -3.53
C PHE A 294 -1.34 4.98 -3.79
N SER A 295 -0.13 5.54 -3.71
CA SER A 295 1.14 4.82 -3.73
C SER A 295 2.19 5.58 -2.93
N VAL A 296 3.11 4.84 -2.30
CA VAL A 296 4.17 5.40 -1.44
C VAL A 296 5.56 4.96 -1.89
N SER A 297 6.55 5.86 -1.82
CA SER A 297 7.95 5.56 -2.11
C SER A 297 8.70 5.08 -0.85
N ASP A 298 9.87 4.47 -1.05
CA ASP A 298 10.78 4.11 0.06
C ASP A 298 11.34 5.37 0.75
N THR A 299 11.29 6.52 0.06
CA THR A 299 11.70 7.84 0.56
C THR A 299 10.58 8.59 1.29
N GLY A 300 9.38 8.00 1.42
CA GLY A 300 8.25 8.60 2.16
C GLY A 300 7.39 9.58 1.36
N VAL A 301 7.52 9.62 0.03
CA VAL A 301 6.64 10.41 -0.84
C VAL A 301 5.34 9.65 -1.04
N LEU A 302 4.21 10.27 -0.68
CA LEU A 302 2.87 9.74 -0.90
C LEU A 302 2.22 10.44 -2.09
N VAL A 303 1.79 9.68 -3.08
CA VAL A 303 0.95 10.17 -4.19
C VAL A 303 -0.41 9.52 -4.07
N TYR A 304 -1.47 10.33 -4.18
CA TYR A 304 -2.84 9.84 -4.05
C TYR A 304 -3.81 10.67 -4.88
N SER A 305 -4.92 10.05 -5.29
CA SER A 305 -6.01 10.72 -5.99
C SER A 305 -7.10 11.08 -4.99
N THR A 306 -7.41 12.37 -4.90
CA THR A 306 -8.53 12.91 -4.12
C THR A 306 -9.75 13.16 -4.98
N GLY A 307 -10.93 13.13 -4.36
CA GLY A 307 -12.18 13.56 -4.99
C GLY A 307 -13.24 12.47 -4.97
N GLN A 308 -14.50 12.86 -5.03
CA GLN A 308 -15.60 11.89 -5.13
C GLN A 308 -15.50 11.11 -6.44
N ALA A 309 -15.90 9.84 -6.42
CA ALA A 309 -16.08 9.06 -7.64
C ALA A 309 -16.87 9.91 -8.64
N ALA A 310 -16.32 10.09 -9.85
CA ALA A 310 -16.85 11.05 -10.81
C ALA A 310 -18.36 10.85 -10.99
N SER A 311 -19.16 11.80 -10.50
CA SER A 311 -20.60 11.81 -10.71
C SER A 311 -20.85 12.17 -12.18
N LYS A 312 -21.31 11.20 -12.96
CA LYS A 312 -21.64 11.41 -14.37
C LYS A 312 -23.04 12.01 -14.46
N ARG A 313 -23.24 12.85 -15.47
CA ARG A 313 -24.54 13.39 -15.83
C ARG A 313 -24.93 12.81 -17.18
N LEU A 314 -26.10 12.19 -17.25
CA LEU A 314 -26.66 11.75 -18.53
C LEU A 314 -27.12 12.97 -19.32
N VAL A 315 -26.85 12.94 -20.62
CA VAL A 315 -27.19 14.02 -21.55
C VAL A 315 -27.78 13.41 -22.81
N TRP A 316 -28.70 14.14 -23.43
CA TRP A 316 -29.07 13.96 -24.82
C TRP A 316 -28.04 14.65 -25.70
N VAL A 317 -27.65 13.97 -26.78
CA VAL A 317 -26.81 14.54 -27.83
C VAL A 317 -27.59 14.44 -29.14
N ASP A 318 -27.89 15.57 -29.75
CA ASP A 318 -28.57 15.60 -31.05
C ASP A 318 -27.60 15.31 -32.22
N ARG A 319 -28.13 15.12 -33.43
CA ARG A 319 -27.32 14.83 -34.63
C ARG A 319 -26.36 15.96 -35.04
N LYS A 320 -26.55 17.17 -34.52
CA LYS A 320 -25.69 18.34 -34.76
C LYS A 320 -24.69 18.55 -33.62
N GLY A 321 -24.67 17.66 -32.61
CA GLY A 321 -23.80 17.76 -31.44
C GLY A 321 -24.34 18.65 -30.32
N GLY A 322 -25.59 19.10 -30.40
CA GLY A 322 -26.24 19.84 -29.32
C GLY A 322 -26.43 18.95 -28.09
N VAL A 323 -26.04 19.44 -26.92
CA VAL A 323 -26.05 18.69 -25.66
C VAL A 323 -27.09 19.27 -24.71
N THR A 324 -28.05 18.45 -24.26
CA THR A 324 -29.03 18.85 -23.24
C THR A 324 -29.08 17.84 -22.09
N PRO A 325 -28.97 18.26 -20.82
CA PRO A 325 -29.02 17.36 -19.69
C PRO A 325 -30.32 16.55 -19.61
N LEU A 326 -30.21 15.27 -19.26
CA LEU A 326 -31.35 14.49 -18.79
C LEU A 326 -31.69 14.92 -17.35
N ALA A 327 -32.97 14.93 -17.00
CA ALA A 327 -33.47 15.32 -15.67
C ALA A 327 -33.19 14.26 -14.58
N LEU A 328 -31.99 13.69 -14.58
CA LEU A 328 -31.49 12.76 -13.57
C LEU A 328 -30.33 13.41 -12.81
N ALA A 329 -30.34 13.32 -11.49
CA ALA A 329 -29.26 13.83 -10.65
C ALA A 329 -27.91 13.18 -11.06
N PRO A 330 -26.77 13.89 -10.98
CA PRO A 330 -25.48 13.27 -11.25
C PRO A 330 -25.22 12.07 -10.32
N GLY A 331 -24.61 11.02 -10.87
CA GLY A 331 -24.37 9.78 -10.14
C GLY A 331 -23.36 8.86 -10.82
N ALA A 332 -23.03 7.74 -10.17
CA ALA A 332 -22.12 6.73 -10.71
C ALA A 332 -22.86 5.82 -11.70
N TYR A 333 -23.10 6.35 -12.91
CA TYR A 333 -23.82 5.64 -13.97
C TYR A 333 -22.85 5.06 -15.01
N ASP A 334 -23.04 3.81 -15.39
CA ASP A 334 -22.30 3.15 -16.46
C ASP A 334 -23.24 2.52 -17.49
N SER A 335 -22.70 2.28 -18.69
CA SER A 335 -23.35 1.53 -19.77
C SER A 335 -24.82 1.92 -20.04
N PRO A 336 -25.13 3.19 -20.34
CA PRO A 336 -26.50 3.60 -20.60
C PRO A 336 -27.03 3.01 -21.90
N ALA A 337 -28.23 2.44 -21.87
CA ALA A 337 -28.98 2.08 -23.07
C ALA A 337 -30.39 2.69 -23.02
N LEU A 338 -30.85 3.21 -24.16
CA LEU A 338 -32.16 3.83 -24.30
C LEU A 338 -33.16 2.81 -24.84
N SER A 339 -34.34 2.72 -24.24
CA SER A 339 -35.41 1.87 -24.75
C SER A 339 -35.82 2.28 -26.17
N PRO A 340 -36.28 1.36 -27.03
CA PRO A 340 -36.65 1.67 -28.42
C PRO A 340 -37.73 2.76 -28.56
N ASP A 341 -38.61 2.87 -27.57
CA ASP A 341 -39.66 3.89 -27.49
C ASP A 341 -39.18 5.23 -26.91
N GLY A 342 -37.90 5.32 -26.50
CA GLY A 342 -37.29 6.51 -25.93
C GLY A 342 -37.78 6.90 -24.54
N ARG A 343 -38.53 6.03 -23.85
CA ARG A 343 -39.19 6.35 -22.56
C ARG A 343 -38.37 5.98 -21.34
N GLN A 344 -37.42 5.07 -21.48
CA GLN A 344 -36.64 4.53 -20.37
C GLN A 344 -35.15 4.50 -20.72
N VAL A 345 -34.31 4.79 -19.73
CA VAL A 345 -32.87 4.56 -19.81
C VAL A 345 -32.51 3.49 -18.80
N VAL A 346 -31.87 2.43 -19.25
CA VAL A 346 -31.29 1.43 -18.37
C VAL A 346 -29.82 1.76 -18.12
N LEU A 347 -29.39 1.58 -16.89
CA LEU A 347 -28.10 2.01 -16.36
C LEU A 347 -27.51 0.89 -15.51
N THR A 348 -26.20 0.70 -15.61
CA THR A 348 -25.45 -0.01 -14.57
C THR A 348 -25.13 0.97 -13.45
N VAL A 349 -25.46 0.61 -12.21
CA VAL A 349 -25.11 1.36 -11.00
C VAL A 349 -24.46 0.40 -10.02
N ARG A 350 -23.28 0.77 -9.51
CA ARG A 350 -22.57 -0.02 -8.52
C ARG A 350 -22.89 0.46 -7.11
N ASP A 351 -23.21 -0.47 -6.22
CA ASP A 351 -23.32 -0.25 -4.78
C ASP A 351 -22.35 -1.18 -4.02
N THR A 352 -22.42 -1.19 -2.69
CA THR A 352 -21.56 -2.03 -1.83
C THR A 352 -21.78 -3.54 -2.02
N THR A 353 -22.85 -3.95 -2.69
CA THR A 353 -23.21 -5.35 -2.90
C THR A 353 -22.87 -5.86 -4.31
N GLY A 354 -22.47 -4.99 -5.24
CA GLY A 354 -22.15 -5.37 -6.62
C GLY A 354 -22.59 -4.34 -7.66
N GLU A 355 -22.56 -4.75 -8.92
CA GLU A 355 -23.12 -3.99 -10.04
C GLU A 355 -24.55 -4.42 -10.29
N HIS A 356 -25.44 -3.44 -10.39
CA HIS A 356 -26.87 -3.66 -10.51
C HIS A 356 -27.44 -2.90 -11.69
N ILE A 357 -28.47 -3.46 -12.30
CA ILE A 357 -29.23 -2.78 -13.33
C ILE A 357 -30.31 -1.91 -12.69
N TRP A 358 -30.32 -0.66 -13.09
CA TRP A 358 -31.33 0.33 -12.71
C TRP A 358 -32.03 0.87 -13.95
N VAL A 359 -33.32 1.15 -13.82
CA VAL A 359 -34.11 1.74 -14.90
C VAL A 359 -34.59 3.11 -14.47
N TYR A 360 -34.29 4.10 -15.29
CA TYR A 360 -34.79 5.46 -15.22
C TYR A 360 -35.97 5.64 -16.16
N ASP A 361 -37.15 5.93 -15.63
CA ASP A 361 -38.33 6.31 -16.42
C ASP A 361 -38.29 7.83 -16.65
N ILE A 362 -38.13 8.24 -17.91
CA ILE A 362 -37.92 9.63 -18.28
C ILE A 362 -39.18 10.47 -18.02
N ALA A 363 -40.37 9.91 -18.26
CA ALA A 363 -41.63 10.63 -18.10
C ALA A 363 -41.99 10.80 -16.62
N ARG A 364 -41.69 9.79 -15.80
CA ARG A 364 -41.99 9.79 -14.36
C ARG A 364 -40.88 10.42 -13.52
N GLY A 365 -39.67 10.56 -14.06
CA GLY A 365 -38.52 11.09 -13.32
C GLY A 365 -38.03 10.15 -12.22
N THR A 366 -38.27 8.85 -12.35
CA THR A 366 -38.00 7.86 -11.29
C THR A 366 -36.91 6.89 -11.70
N LEU A 367 -35.90 6.75 -10.85
CA LEU A 367 -34.82 5.78 -10.97
C LEU A 367 -35.05 4.62 -10.00
N GLY A 368 -35.06 3.37 -10.48
CA GLY A 368 -35.30 2.20 -9.63
C GLY A 368 -34.43 1.00 -9.99
N LYS A 369 -33.91 0.33 -8.96
CA LYS A 369 -33.15 -0.93 -9.06
C LYS A 369 -34.03 -2.06 -9.62
N ARG A 370 -33.44 -2.94 -10.45
CA ARG A 370 -34.13 -4.05 -11.13
C ARG A 370 -33.49 -5.40 -10.88
N THR A 371 -32.18 -5.45 -10.71
CA THR A 371 -31.49 -6.67 -10.26
C THR A 371 -31.15 -6.56 -8.78
N PHE A 372 -31.24 -7.69 -8.09
CA PHE A 372 -31.15 -7.75 -6.63
C PHE A 372 -30.33 -8.95 -6.15
N ASP A 373 -30.00 -9.87 -7.04
CA ASP A 373 -29.01 -10.91 -6.81
C ASP A 373 -27.62 -10.27 -6.69
N GLY A 374 -26.78 -10.85 -5.85
CA GLY A 374 -25.40 -10.38 -5.66
C GLY A 374 -24.45 -10.76 -6.81
N ALA A 375 -25.00 -11.23 -7.93
CA ALA A 375 -24.24 -11.45 -9.15
C ALA A 375 -24.02 -10.10 -9.85
N GLY A 376 -22.84 -9.87 -10.41
CA GLY A 376 -22.58 -8.60 -11.09
C GLY A 376 -23.30 -8.53 -12.44
N ASP A 377 -24.30 -7.66 -12.56
CA ASP A 377 -25.04 -7.45 -13.80
C ASP A 377 -24.57 -6.20 -14.55
N ASN A 378 -24.16 -6.39 -15.80
CA ASN A 378 -23.53 -5.36 -16.62
C ASN A 378 -24.01 -5.40 -18.06
N PHE A 379 -23.84 -4.27 -18.76
CA PHE A 379 -24.12 -4.11 -20.20
C PHE A 379 -25.56 -4.45 -20.57
N PRO A 380 -26.54 -3.69 -20.06
CA PRO A 380 -27.93 -3.89 -20.43
C PRO A 380 -28.14 -3.62 -21.93
N ILE A 381 -28.96 -4.45 -22.58
CA ILE A 381 -29.32 -4.36 -24.01
C ILE A 381 -30.72 -3.80 -24.23
#